data_AF-K9RKC6-F1
#
_entry.id   AF-K9RKC6-F1
#
_cell.length_a   1.000
_cell.length_b   1.000
_cell.length_c   1.000
_cell.angle_alpha   90.00
_cell.angle_beta   90.00
_cell.angle_gamma   90.00
#
_symmetry.space_group_name_H-M   'P 1'
#
loop_
_entity.id
_entity.type
_entity.pdbx_description
1 polymer ?
#
loop_
_entity_poly.entity_id
_entity_poly.type
_entity_poly.pdbx_seq_one_letter_code
_entity_poly.pdbx_strand_id
1 'polypeptide(L)'
;MKYRDSSQRLDINCLLHQLINVDPTDSAPKKSEPDINCLLDELINLHPINLAQKKSGLDINRLLHTLQQIKRYCEFKPNCRLTQFEKRYLCLCLHGYSGREIAFIYDENRLPKKEELIQYKDKLDARIRNLQKEASKGLNKYLKLLLGLEESANKPRNGELIKILKEKGYGINSGQKKKTSFIRVNRE
;
A
#
# COMPACT_ATOMS: atom_id res chain seq x y z
N MET A 1 -19.00 18.60 34.61
CA MET A 1 -17.78 18.96 33.85
C MET A 1 -17.68 18.05 32.64
N LYS A 2 -17.78 18.60 31.42
CA LYS A 2 -17.69 17.84 30.16
C LYS A 2 -16.32 18.12 29.53
N TYR A 3 -15.43 17.12 29.49
CA TYR A 3 -14.21 17.19 28.69
C TYR A 3 -14.60 17.04 27.21
N ARG A 4 -14.45 18.14 26.43
CA ARG A 4 -14.42 18.09 24.97
C ARG A 4 -13.05 17.58 24.57
N ASP A 5 -13.00 16.33 24.11
CA ASP A 5 -11.83 15.78 23.45
C ASP A 5 -11.81 16.27 22.00
N SER A 6 -11.15 17.39 21.76
CA SER A 6 -10.89 17.93 20.43
C SER A 6 -9.72 17.17 19.81
N SER A 7 -9.99 15.96 19.33
CA SER A 7 -9.07 15.21 18.48
C SER A 7 -9.02 15.89 17.11
N GLN A 8 -8.10 16.85 16.96
CA GLN A 8 -7.71 17.36 15.65
C GLN A 8 -7.12 16.20 14.85
N ARG A 9 -7.94 15.63 13.95
CA ARG A 9 -7.47 14.73 12.90
C ARG A 9 -6.52 15.54 12.02
N LEU A 10 -5.22 15.33 12.17
CA LEU A 10 -4.21 15.77 11.21
C LEU A 10 -4.58 15.22 9.83
N ASP A 11 -5.09 16.09 8.96
CA ASP A 11 -5.39 15.75 7.58
C ASP A 11 -4.08 15.73 6.80
N ILE A 12 -3.60 14.53 6.49
CA ILE A 12 -2.35 14.30 5.76
C ILE A 12 -2.42 14.91 4.35
N ASN A 13 -3.62 15.09 3.77
CA ASN A 13 -3.77 15.80 2.51
C ASN A 13 -3.37 17.28 2.63
N CYS A 14 -3.59 17.88 3.80
CA CYS A 14 -3.18 19.26 4.09
C CYS A 14 -1.65 19.36 4.21
N LEU A 15 -1.00 18.36 4.83
CA LEU A 15 0.47 18.30 4.93
C LEU A 15 1.14 18.06 3.56
N LEU A 16 0.55 17.23 2.70
CA LEU A 16 1.01 17.05 1.32
C LEU A 16 0.90 18.34 0.50
N HIS A 17 -0.18 19.11 0.70
CA HIS A 17 -0.38 20.38 0.00
C HIS A 17 0.58 21.49 0.48
N GLN A 18 1.02 21.45 1.73
CA GLN A 18 2.01 22.38 2.28
C GLN A 18 3.44 22.05 1.81
N LEU A 19 3.78 20.77 1.66
CA LEU A 19 5.11 20.34 1.19
C LEU A 19 5.35 20.63 -0.30
N ILE A 20 4.30 20.66 -1.12
CA ILE A 20 4.39 20.98 -2.56
C ILE A 20 4.65 22.50 -2.79
N ASN A 21 4.34 23.35 -1.82
CA ASN A 21 4.38 24.82 -1.95
C ASN A 21 5.52 25.48 -1.16
N VAL A 22 6.58 24.74 -0.82
CA VAL A 22 7.74 25.34 -0.13
C VAL A 22 8.67 25.95 -1.18
N ASP A 23 8.67 27.29 -1.28
CA ASP A 23 9.65 28.02 -2.07
C ASP A 23 11.07 27.81 -1.50
N PRO A 24 12.09 27.60 -2.35
CA PRO A 24 13.46 27.37 -1.90
C PRO A 24 14.01 28.66 -1.30
N THR A 25 14.17 28.70 0.02
CA THR A 25 14.85 29.82 0.68
C THR A 25 16.33 29.47 0.83
N ASP A 26 17.18 30.29 0.20
CA ASP A 26 18.63 30.20 0.27
C ASP A 26 19.15 30.29 1.72
N SER A 27 19.86 29.27 2.20
CA SER A 27 21.14 29.39 2.94
C SER A 27 21.66 28.03 3.46
N ALA A 28 22.92 27.74 3.15
CA ALA A 28 23.70 26.52 3.45
C ALA A 28 24.13 26.40 4.94
N PRO A 29 24.77 25.30 5.45
CA PRO A 29 25.31 24.12 4.74
C PRO A 29 25.00 22.71 5.32
N LYS A 30 24.86 21.75 4.39
CA LYS A 30 25.23 20.31 4.43
C LYS A 30 25.19 19.57 5.78
N LYS A 31 24.00 19.14 6.21
CA LYS A 31 23.78 17.70 6.44
C LYS A 31 23.14 17.17 5.16
N SER A 32 23.41 15.92 4.79
CA SER A 32 22.77 15.27 3.64
C SER A 32 21.25 15.30 3.84
N GLU A 33 20.61 16.37 3.38
CA GLU A 33 19.16 16.51 3.34
C GLU A 33 18.67 15.36 2.47
N PRO A 34 17.72 14.54 2.97
CA PRO A 34 17.14 13.52 2.13
C PRO A 34 16.47 14.25 0.97
N ASP A 35 16.84 13.87 -0.26
CA ASP A 35 16.26 14.41 -1.48
C ASP A 35 14.73 14.46 -1.31
N ILE A 36 14.16 15.66 -1.37
CA ILE A 36 12.73 15.91 -1.11
C ILE A 36 11.88 15.02 -2.04
N ASN A 37 12.36 14.73 -3.25
CA ASN A 37 11.72 13.82 -4.19
C ASN A 37 11.73 12.36 -3.68
N CYS A 38 12.82 11.93 -3.06
CA CYS A 38 12.94 10.61 -2.43
C CYS A 38 11.98 10.46 -1.24
N LEU A 39 11.82 11.52 -0.43
CA LEU A 39 10.84 11.54 0.67
C LEU A 39 9.39 11.56 0.18
N LEU A 40 9.10 12.31 -0.89
CA LEU A 40 7.78 12.30 -1.52
C LEU A 40 7.44 10.92 -2.06
N ASP A 41 8.39 10.27 -2.75
CA ASP A 41 8.22 8.90 -3.24
C ASP A 41 7.98 7.92 -2.10
N GLU A 42 8.71 8.03 -0.98
CA GLU A 42 8.48 7.19 0.20
C GLU A 42 7.10 7.44 0.83
N LEU A 43 6.66 8.69 0.96
CA LEU A 43 5.34 9.06 1.50
C LEU A 43 4.18 8.60 0.60
N ILE A 44 4.33 8.78 -0.72
CA ILE A 44 3.39 8.30 -1.73
C ILE A 44 3.26 6.77 -1.67
N ASN A 45 4.31 6.05 -1.28
CA ASN A 45 4.30 4.59 -1.15
C ASN A 45 3.82 4.09 0.22
N LEU A 46 4.10 4.81 1.29
CA LEU A 46 3.63 4.50 2.65
C LEU A 46 2.11 4.67 2.78
N HIS A 47 1.53 5.65 2.08
CA HIS A 47 0.11 5.95 2.20
C HIS A 47 -0.81 4.81 1.70
N PRO A 48 -0.63 4.24 0.49
CA PRO A 48 -1.39 3.08 0.03
C PRO A 48 -1.24 1.84 0.92
N ILE A 49 -0.04 1.59 1.47
CA ILE A 49 0.21 0.46 2.37
C ILE A 49 -0.63 0.61 3.63
N ASN A 50 -0.58 1.77 4.28
CA ASN A 50 -1.33 2.05 5.51
C ASN A 50 -2.84 1.98 5.28
N LEU A 51 -3.32 2.53 4.17
CA LEU A 51 -4.73 2.46 3.79
C LEU A 51 -5.19 1.02 3.52
N ALA A 52 -4.41 0.24 2.78
CA ALA A 52 -4.70 -1.17 2.50
C ALA A 52 -4.71 -1.99 3.80
N GLN A 53 -3.73 -1.78 4.67
CA GLN A 53 -3.62 -2.46 5.95
C GLN A 53 -4.82 -2.19 6.86
N LYS A 54 -5.17 -0.91 7.04
CA LYS A 54 -6.32 -0.49 7.86
C LYS A 54 -7.64 -1.07 7.35
N LYS A 55 -7.81 -1.13 6.02
CA LYS A 55 -9.08 -1.53 5.41
C LYS A 55 -9.25 -3.04 5.27
N SER A 56 -8.19 -3.75 4.87
CA SER A 56 -8.21 -5.20 4.74
C SER A 56 -8.02 -5.94 6.07
N GLY A 57 -7.32 -5.33 7.04
CA GLY A 57 -6.89 -5.98 8.27
C GLY A 57 -5.76 -7.00 8.05
N LEU A 58 -5.03 -6.89 6.94
CA LEU A 58 -3.86 -7.71 6.62
C LEU A 58 -2.57 -6.99 7.01
N ASP A 59 -1.56 -7.73 7.46
CA ASP A 59 -0.18 -7.25 7.56
C ASP A 59 0.39 -7.13 6.13
N ILE A 60 0.27 -5.92 5.57
CA ILE A 60 0.65 -5.65 4.18
C ILE A 60 2.16 -5.74 4.01
N ASN A 61 2.95 -5.32 5.00
CA ASN A 61 4.40 -5.39 4.93
C ASN A 61 4.88 -6.85 4.86
N ARG A 62 4.32 -7.73 5.70
CA ARG A 62 4.61 -9.17 5.64
C ARG A 62 4.18 -9.78 4.32
N LEU A 63 3.01 -9.40 3.80
CA LEU A 63 2.53 -9.86 2.49
C LEU A 63 3.49 -9.45 1.36
N LEU A 64 3.88 -8.17 1.31
CA LEU A 64 4.82 -7.65 0.31
C LEU A 64 6.19 -8.33 0.42
N HIS A 65 6.69 -8.56 1.64
CA HIS A 65 7.93 -9.29 1.85
C HIS A 65 7.85 -10.74 1.34
N THR A 66 6.72 -11.42 1.57
CA THR A 66 6.55 -12.79 1.08
C THR A 66 6.48 -12.82 -0.45
N LEU A 67 5.70 -11.93 -1.06
CA LEU A 67 5.60 -11.83 -2.53
C LEU A 67 6.95 -11.48 -3.17
N GLN A 68 7.77 -10.67 -2.48
CA GLN A 68 9.13 -10.38 -2.87
C GLN A 68 10.02 -11.63 -2.88
N GLN A 69 9.92 -12.49 -1.88
CA GLN A 69 10.65 -13.77 -1.84
C GLN A 69 10.20 -14.69 -2.98
N ILE A 70 8.90 -14.79 -3.21
CA ILE A 70 8.33 -15.59 -4.32
C ILE A 70 8.84 -15.07 -5.66
N LYS A 71 8.84 -13.75 -5.89
CA LYS A 71 9.37 -13.15 -7.12
C LYS A 71 10.83 -13.52 -7.36
N ARG A 72 11.68 -13.43 -6.34
CA ARG A 72 13.11 -13.80 -6.44
C ARG A 72 13.29 -15.26 -6.82
N TYR A 73 12.47 -16.14 -6.24
CA TYR A 73 12.45 -17.56 -6.57
C TYR A 73 12.03 -17.79 -8.03
N CYS A 74 10.92 -17.18 -8.47
CA CYS A 74 10.40 -17.37 -9.82
C CYS A 74 11.30 -16.80 -10.92
N GLU A 75 11.99 -15.70 -10.65
CA GLU A 75 12.83 -15.03 -11.65
C GLU A 75 14.29 -15.47 -11.61
N PHE A 76 14.66 -16.39 -10.70
CA PHE A 76 16.04 -16.84 -10.47
C PHE A 76 17.03 -15.68 -10.29
N LYS A 77 16.56 -14.57 -9.69
CA LYS A 77 17.30 -13.32 -9.51
C LYS A 77 17.25 -12.89 -8.04
N PRO A 78 18.34 -12.99 -7.28
CA PRO A 78 18.34 -12.67 -5.84
C PRO A 78 18.06 -11.19 -5.57
N ASN A 79 18.48 -10.30 -6.47
CA ASN A 79 18.28 -8.85 -6.35
C ASN A 79 16.97 -8.37 -6.98
N CYS A 80 16.13 -9.27 -7.50
CA CYS A 80 14.85 -8.87 -8.06
C CYS A 80 13.99 -8.23 -6.96
N ARG A 81 13.34 -7.11 -7.28
CA ARG A 81 12.45 -6.37 -6.37
C ARG A 81 11.03 -6.30 -6.93
N LEU A 82 10.03 -6.30 -6.06
CA LEU A 82 8.68 -5.89 -6.42
C LEU A 82 8.74 -4.45 -6.91
N THR A 83 8.20 -4.20 -8.10
CA THR A 83 8.16 -2.86 -8.68
C THR A 83 7.17 -1.99 -7.90
N GLN A 84 7.30 -0.67 -8.03
CA GLN A 84 6.34 0.24 -7.40
C GLN A 84 4.92 0.03 -7.95
N PHE A 85 4.82 -0.28 -9.24
CA PHE A 85 3.56 -0.71 -9.85
C PHE A 85 2.93 -1.89 -9.10
N GLU A 86 3.68 -2.98 -8.87
CA GLU A 86 3.15 -4.19 -8.24
C GLU A 86 2.66 -3.92 -6.81
N LYS A 87 3.46 -3.17 -6.03
CA LYS A 87 3.12 -2.80 -4.64
C LYS A 87 1.88 -1.93 -4.59
N ARG A 88 1.87 -0.85 -5.37
CA ARG A 88 0.78 0.13 -5.37
C ARG A 88 -0.52 -0.48 -5.86
N TYR A 89 -0.48 -1.20 -6.98
CA TYR A 89 -1.67 -1.85 -7.53
C TYR A 89 -2.27 -2.87 -6.55
N LEU A 90 -1.43 -3.68 -5.91
CA LEU A 90 -1.89 -4.62 -4.87
C LEU A 90 -2.55 -3.88 -3.69
N CYS A 91 -1.92 -2.82 -3.18
CA CYS A 91 -2.47 -2.05 -2.06
C CYS A 91 -3.83 -1.44 -2.41
N LEU A 92 -3.98 -0.84 -3.59
CA LEU A 92 -5.26 -0.29 -4.03
C LEU A 92 -6.34 -1.37 -4.17
N CYS A 93 -5.97 -2.56 -4.68
CA CYS A 93 -6.86 -3.71 -4.74
C CYS A 93 -7.30 -4.20 -3.35
N LEU A 94 -6.37 -4.30 -2.40
CA LEU A 94 -6.64 -4.77 -1.03
C LEU A 94 -7.38 -3.73 -0.19
N HIS A 95 -7.28 -2.45 -0.53
CA HIS A 95 -8.15 -1.42 0.03
C HIS A 95 -9.61 -1.59 -0.42
N GLY A 96 -9.86 -2.25 -1.56
CA GLY A 96 -11.21 -2.49 -2.06
C GLY A 96 -11.76 -1.34 -2.92
N TYR A 97 -10.90 -0.52 -3.50
CA TYR A 97 -11.32 0.39 -4.58
C TYR A 97 -11.85 -0.40 -5.78
N SER A 98 -12.86 0.14 -6.44
CA SER A 98 -13.34 -0.35 -7.73
C SER A 98 -12.26 -0.20 -8.81
N GLY A 99 -12.39 -0.94 -9.92
CA GLY A 99 -11.42 -0.84 -11.02
C GLY A 99 -11.22 0.60 -11.52
N ARG A 100 -12.29 1.38 -11.65
CA ARG A 100 -12.22 2.77 -12.13
C ARG A 100 -11.53 3.69 -11.13
N GLU A 101 -11.81 3.51 -9.84
CA GLU A 101 -11.09 4.22 -8.78
C GLU A 101 -9.61 3.85 -8.76
N ILE A 102 -9.27 2.57 -8.93
CA ILE A 102 -7.88 2.12 -9.04
C ILE A 102 -7.20 2.81 -10.22
N ALA A 103 -7.81 2.79 -11.41
CA ALA A 103 -7.25 3.43 -12.60
C ALA A 103 -7.03 4.94 -12.39
N PHE A 104 -8.01 5.62 -11.81
CA PHE A 104 -7.92 7.04 -11.53
C PHE A 104 -6.83 7.38 -10.50
N ILE A 105 -6.87 6.73 -9.33
CA ILE A 105 -5.91 6.95 -8.24
C ILE A 105 -4.50 6.62 -8.71
N TYR A 106 -4.35 5.62 -9.58
CA TYR A 106 -3.04 5.22 -10.09
C TYR A 106 -2.38 6.34 -10.92
N ASP A 107 -3.14 7.00 -11.79
CA ASP A 107 -2.62 8.05 -12.68
C ASP A 107 -2.58 9.43 -12.00
N GLU A 108 -3.58 9.76 -11.17
CA GLU A 108 -3.79 11.12 -10.64
C GLU A 108 -3.29 11.30 -9.19
N ASN A 109 -2.83 10.23 -8.52
CA ASN A 109 -2.37 10.26 -7.12
C ASN A 109 -3.38 10.83 -6.10
N ARG A 110 -4.68 10.89 -6.42
CA ARG A 110 -5.75 11.40 -5.55
C ARG A 110 -7.04 10.61 -5.70
N LEU A 111 -7.96 10.80 -4.75
CA LEU A 111 -9.30 10.22 -4.85
C LEU A 111 -10.13 10.90 -5.96
N PRO A 112 -10.86 10.13 -6.77
CA PRO A 112 -11.79 10.68 -7.75
C PRO A 112 -13.04 11.22 -7.08
N LYS A 113 -13.62 12.27 -7.67
CA LYS A 113 -15.01 12.64 -7.45
C LYS A 113 -15.93 11.71 -8.25
N LYS A 114 -17.21 11.61 -7.84
CA LYS A 114 -18.18 10.73 -8.52
C LYS A 114 -18.38 11.12 -9.97
N GLU A 115 -18.38 12.42 -10.25
CA GLU A 115 -18.57 12.99 -11.59
C GLU A 115 -17.40 12.61 -12.51
N GLU A 116 -16.18 12.58 -11.99
CA GLU A 116 -14.97 12.21 -12.75
C GLU A 116 -15.01 10.74 -13.19
N LEU A 117 -15.52 9.85 -12.33
CA LEU A 117 -15.68 8.43 -12.67
C LEU A 117 -16.71 8.21 -13.78
N ILE A 118 -17.68 9.10 -13.92
CA ILE A 118 -18.70 9.06 -14.98
C ILE A 118 -18.13 9.70 -16.26
N GLN A 119 -17.54 10.89 -16.14
CA GLN A 119 -17.01 11.65 -17.26
C GLN A 119 -15.89 10.91 -17.99
N TYR A 120 -15.00 10.26 -17.25
CA TYR A 120 -13.83 9.55 -17.81
C TYR A 120 -14.05 8.04 -17.96
N LYS A 121 -15.30 7.57 -17.92
CA LYS A 121 -15.64 6.14 -17.90
C LYS A 121 -14.86 5.31 -18.91
N ASP A 122 -14.89 5.67 -20.19
CA ASP A 122 -14.27 4.86 -21.25
C ASP A 122 -12.74 4.86 -21.17
N LYS A 123 -12.14 6.02 -20.83
CA LYS A 123 -10.70 6.16 -20.59
C LYS A 123 -10.27 5.29 -19.41
N LEU A 124 -11.01 5.32 -18.31
CA LEU A 124 -10.75 4.52 -17.12
C LEU A 124 -10.92 3.03 -17.40
N ASP A 125 -11.95 2.62 -18.15
CA ASP A 125 -12.18 1.22 -18.52
C ASP A 125 -11.04 0.67 -19.39
N ALA A 126 -10.50 1.48 -20.32
CA ALA A 126 -9.29 1.12 -21.06
C ALA A 126 -8.07 1.00 -20.14
N ARG A 127 -7.91 1.94 -19.21
CA ARG A 127 -6.79 1.94 -18.27
C ARG A 127 -6.82 0.72 -17.33
N ILE A 128 -8.01 0.32 -16.86
CA ILE A 128 -8.18 -0.90 -16.05
C ILE A 128 -7.63 -2.13 -16.78
N ARG A 129 -7.98 -2.31 -18.06
CA ARG A 129 -7.50 -3.44 -18.86
C ARG A 129 -5.98 -3.46 -18.96
N ASN A 130 -5.37 -2.30 -19.16
CA ASN A 130 -3.90 -2.17 -19.20
C ASN A 130 -3.27 -2.54 -17.85
N LEU A 131 -3.76 -1.96 -16.75
CA LEU A 131 -3.27 -2.28 -15.41
C LEU A 131 -3.42 -3.77 -15.08
N GLN A 132 -4.55 -4.39 -15.44
CA GLN A 132 -4.77 -5.82 -15.26
C GLN A 132 -3.80 -6.68 -16.09
N LYS A 133 -3.52 -6.28 -17.34
CA LYS A 133 -2.55 -6.94 -18.21
C LYS A 133 -1.13 -6.83 -17.64
N GLU A 134 -0.74 -5.66 -17.18
CA GLU A 134 0.54 -5.42 -16.52
C GLU A 134 0.69 -6.25 -15.24
N ALA A 135 -0.34 -6.27 -14.38
CA ALA A 135 -0.35 -7.09 -13.17
C ALA A 135 -0.30 -8.60 -13.47
N SER A 136 -0.90 -9.02 -14.58
CA SER A 136 -0.91 -10.43 -15.00
C SER A 136 0.47 -10.93 -15.44
N LYS A 137 1.37 -10.05 -15.87
CA LYS A 137 2.75 -10.42 -16.25
C LYS A 137 3.60 -10.90 -15.07
N GLY A 138 3.26 -10.53 -13.82
CA GLY A 138 4.09 -10.85 -12.65
C GLY A 138 3.29 -10.96 -11.36
N LEU A 139 2.72 -9.86 -10.87
CA LEU A 139 2.01 -9.83 -9.59
C LEU A 139 0.97 -10.94 -9.41
N ASN A 140 0.14 -11.19 -10.42
CA ASN A 140 -0.88 -12.24 -10.34
C ASN A 140 -0.26 -13.64 -10.27
N LYS A 141 0.86 -13.88 -10.96
CA LYS A 141 1.61 -15.14 -10.87
C LYS A 141 2.10 -15.37 -9.43
N TYR A 142 2.70 -14.35 -8.81
CA TYR A 142 3.21 -14.46 -7.43
C TYR A 142 2.09 -14.64 -6.41
N LEU A 143 0.96 -13.97 -6.60
CA LEU A 143 -0.24 -14.17 -5.78
C LEU A 143 -0.78 -15.60 -5.93
N LYS A 144 -0.92 -16.12 -7.15
CA LYS A 144 -1.40 -17.51 -7.35
C LYS A 144 -0.51 -18.52 -6.63
N LEU A 145 0.82 -18.39 -6.77
CA LEU A 145 1.77 -19.25 -6.07
C LEU A 145 1.66 -19.15 -4.54
N LEU A 146 1.53 -17.94 -3.99
CA LEU A 146 1.30 -17.74 -2.55
C LEU A 146 0.02 -18.45 -2.09
N LEU A 147 -1.03 -18.41 -2.91
CA LEU A 147 -2.30 -19.03 -2.61
C LEU A 147 -2.29 -20.54 -2.82
N GLY A 148 -1.30 -21.09 -3.55
CA GLY A 148 -1.25 -22.50 -3.96
C GLY A 148 -2.18 -22.80 -5.13
N LEU A 149 -2.47 -21.80 -5.97
CA LEU A 149 -3.31 -21.93 -7.15
C LEU A 149 -2.47 -22.29 -8.38
N GLU A 150 -3.05 -23.08 -9.28
CA GLU A 150 -2.46 -23.36 -10.59
C GLU A 150 -2.31 -22.09 -11.43
N GLU A 151 -1.37 -22.10 -12.37
CA GLU A 151 -1.09 -20.93 -13.22
C GLU A 151 -2.29 -20.56 -14.12
N SER A 152 -3.05 -21.56 -14.58
CA SER A 152 -4.28 -21.43 -15.36
C SER A 152 -5.45 -20.88 -14.55
N ALA A 153 -5.44 -21.04 -13.22
CA ALA A 153 -6.56 -20.67 -12.37
C ALA A 153 -6.76 -19.14 -12.36
N ASN A 154 -8.02 -18.70 -12.30
CA ASN A 154 -8.32 -17.28 -12.18
C ASN A 154 -7.88 -16.74 -10.82
N LYS A 155 -7.38 -15.51 -10.79
CA LYS A 155 -7.10 -14.81 -9.53
C LYS A 155 -8.43 -14.59 -8.79
N PRO A 156 -8.53 -14.93 -7.48
CA PRO A 156 -9.71 -14.65 -6.69
C PRO A 156 -10.09 -13.16 -6.70
N ARG A 157 -11.38 -12.87 -6.51
CA ARG A 157 -11.83 -11.49 -6.34
C ARG A 157 -11.18 -10.89 -5.10
N ASN A 158 -11.02 -9.57 -5.06
CA ASN A 158 -10.26 -8.92 -3.97
C ASN A 158 -10.83 -9.24 -2.57
N GLY A 159 -12.15 -9.38 -2.41
CA GLY A 159 -12.76 -9.79 -1.14
C GLY A 159 -12.40 -11.23 -0.73
N GLU A 160 -12.43 -12.17 -1.67
CA GLU A 160 -12.03 -13.57 -1.46
C GLU A 160 -10.54 -13.68 -1.17
N LEU A 161 -9.72 -12.93 -1.91
CA LEU A 161 -8.28 -12.84 -1.70
C LEU A 161 -7.97 -12.43 -0.26
N ILE A 162 -8.64 -11.40 0.26
CA ILE A 162 -8.44 -10.95 1.66
C ILE A 162 -8.81 -12.06 2.64
N LYS A 163 -9.91 -12.78 2.41
CA LYS A 163 -10.35 -13.90 3.27
C LYS A 163 -9.29 -15.00 3.30
N ILE A 164 -8.84 -15.47 2.14
CA ILE A 164 -7.83 -16.54 2.04
C ILE A 164 -6.51 -16.12 2.68
N LEU A 165 -6.09 -14.87 2.47
CA LEU A 165 -4.87 -14.34 3.09
C LEU A 165 -4.98 -14.31 4.62
N LYS A 166 -6.14 -13.96 5.19
CA LYS A 166 -6.35 -14.04 6.64
C LYS A 166 -6.26 -15.47 7.16
N GLU A 167 -6.87 -16.43 6.47
CA GLU A 167 -6.80 -17.86 6.81
C GLU A 167 -5.37 -18.40 6.76
N LYS A 168 -4.55 -17.90 5.82
CA LYS A 168 -3.10 -18.19 5.75
C LYS A 168 -2.25 -17.44 6.80
N GLY A 169 -2.88 -16.71 7.71
CA GLY A 169 -2.20 -16.04 8.82
C GLY A 169 -1.58 -14.69 8.47
N TYR A 170 -2.01 -14.03 7.39
CA TYR A 170 -1.61 -12.65 7.08
C TYR A 170 -2.49 -11.60 7.79
N GLY A 171 -3.43 -12.00 8.63
CA GLY A 171 -4.19 -11.06 9.45
C GLY A 171 -3.30 -10.33 10.45
N ILE A 172 -3.59 -9.06 10.71
CA ILE A 172 -2.95 -8.32 11.81
C ILE A 172 -3.44 -8.95 13.12
N ASN A 173 -2.57 -9.63 13.85
CA ASN A 173 -2.88 -10.11 15.19
C ASN A 173 -2.97 -8.90 16.13
N SER A 174 -4.18 -8.49 16.53
CA SER A 174 -4.41 -7.47 17.55
C SER A 174 -3.99 -7.91 18.98
N GLY A 175 -3.26 -9.03 19.10
CA GLY A 175 -2.94 -9.72 20.35
C GLY A 175 -1.51 -9.57 20.88
N GLN A 176 -0.64 -8.74 20.29
CA GLN A 176 0.61 -8.36 20.96
C GLN A 176 0.39 -7.08 21.77
N LYS A 177 -0.28 -7.21 22.93
CA LYS A 177 0.05 -6.34 24.06
C LYS A 177 1.56 -6.46 24.24
N LYS A 178 2.28 -5.35 24.09
CA LYS A 178 3.67 -5.22 24.51
C LYS A 178 3.77 -5.88 25.89
N LYS A 179 4.43 -7.04 25.99
CA LYS A 179 5.00 -7.47 27.27
C LYS A 179 6.09 -6.44 27.55
N THR A 180 5.72 -5.35 28.20
CA THR A 180 6.64 -4.57 29.01
C THR A 180 7.17 -5.54 30.06
N SER A 181 8.30 -6.17 29.74
CA SER A 181 9.18 -6.78 30.74
C SER A 181 9.62 -5.65 31.66
N PHE A 182 8.85 -5.44 32.73
CA PHE A 182 9.37 -4.79 33.92
C PHE A 182 10.50 -5.70 34.43
N ILE A 183 11.74 -5.32 34.12
CA ILE A 183 12.90 -5.80 34.85
C ILE A 183 12.73 -5.25 36.27
N ARG A 184 12.24 -6.08 37.18
CA ARG A 184 12.46 -5.85 38.62
C ARG A 184 13.93 -6.13 38.87
N VAL A 185 14.72 -5.06 38.99
CA VAL A 185 16.03 -5.14 39.62
C VAL A 185 15.76 -5.26 41.12
N ASN A 186 15.87 -6.47 41.65
CA ASN A 186 16.00 -6.66 43.08
C ASN A 186 17.35 -6.09 43.49
N ARG A 187 17.34 -5.07 44.36
CA ARG A 187 18.48 -4.71 45.18
C ARG A 187 18.40 -5.54 46.44
N GLU A 188 19.34 -6.45 46.61
CA GLU A 188 19.83 -6.90 47.91
C GLU A 188 21.28 -6.44 48.02
#